data_AF-A0A3M0A9I8-F1
#
_entry.id   AF-A0A3M0A9I8-F1
#
_cell.length_a   1.000
_cell.length_b   1.000
_cell.length_c   1.000
_cell.angle_alpha   90.00
_cell.angle_beta   90.00
_cell.angle_gamma   90.00
#
_symmetry.space_group_name_H-M   'P 1'
#
loop_
_entity.id
_entity.type
_entity.pdbx_description
1 polymer ?
#
loop_
_entity_poly.entity_id
_entity_poly.type
_entity_poly.pdbx_seq_one_letter_code
_entity_poly.pdbx_strand_id
1 'polypeptide(L)'
;MKCSCFIATSVDGYIATADDSVEWLTTSGKQGVDLGVNADMGFNYYLDTVDCMIMGRKCLEKLASFKLSAEQWPYRDLRIIALTSSLSQVPEGLPAPIELHSGDIQLLVKQLEQDGFKHAYIDGGATITGFLNKQLLNEITTTQAPILLGSGKPLFGLMSKSVAVVNPRAIVYDNDFVQISYTLSYHHN
;
A
#
# COMPACT_ATOMS: atom_id res chain seq x y z
N MET A 1 -4.26 17.27 -2.23
CA MET A 1 -4.10 16.04 -3.02
C MET A 1 -4.71 14.87 -2.24
N LYS A 2 -5.38 13.92 -2.90
CA LYS A 2 -5.89 12.70 -2.26
C LYS A 2 -4.74 11.71 -2.01
N CYS A 3 -4.71 11.08 -0.85
CA CYS A 3 -3.81 9.96 -0.56
C CYS A 3 -4.64 8.74 -0.16
N SER A 4 -4.40 7.59 -0.75
CA SER A 4 -5.06 6.33 -0.35
C SER A 4 -4.08 5.19 -0.29
N CYS A 5 -4.41 4.15 0.49
CA CYS A 5 -3.70 2.88 0.41
C CYS A 5 -4.62 1.77 -0.14
N PHE A 6 -3.98 0.85 -0.84
CA PHE A 6 -4.56 -0.40 -1.35
C PHE A 6 -3.57 -1.50 -1.02
N ILE A 7 -3.92 -2.39 -0.08
CA ILE A 7 -2.95 -3.31 0.53
C ILE A 7 -3.58 -4.63 0.95
N ALA A 8 -2.86 -5.74 0.80
CA ALA A 8 -3.31 -7.03 1.29
C ALA A 8 -2.84 -7.28 2.73
N THR A 9 -3.64 -7.99 3.52
CA THR A 9 -3.32 -8.31 4.92
C THR A 9 -3.89 -9.69 5.31
N SER A 10 -3.34 -10.32 6.35
CA SER A 10 -3.99 -11.45 7.02
C SER A 10 -5.23 -10.98 7.80
N VAL A 11 -6.08 -11.91 8.25
CA VAL A 11 -7.27 -11.58 9.06
C VAL A 11 -6.89 -10.82 10.34
N ASP A 12 -5.77 -11.16 10.94
CA ASP A 12 -5.20 -10.54 12.14
C ASP A 12 -4.31 -9.31 11.87
N GLY A 13 -4.30 -8.78 10.64
CA GLY A 13 -3.76 -7.45 10.34
C GLY A 13 -2.27 -7.37 10.05
N TYR A 14 -1.63 -8.48 9.67
CA TYR A 14 -0.23 -8.51 9.24
C TYR A 14 -0.11 -8.38 7.72
N ILE A 15 0.93 -7.70 7.23
CA ILE A 15 1.22 -7.48 5.80
C ILE A 15 2.39 -8.32 5.29
N ALA A 16 3.16 -8.91 6.22
CA ALA A 16 4.22 -9.86 5.93
C ALA A 16 4.51 -10.67 7.20
N THR A 17 5.14 -11.82 7.04
CA THR A 17 5.73 -12.60 8.14
C THR A 17 6.95 -11.87 8.73
N ALA A 18 7.49 -12.39 9.83
CA ALA A 18 8.65 -11.80 10.51
C ALA A 18 9.94 -11.81 9.67
N ASP A 19 10.04 -12.73 8.71
CA ASP A 19 11.12 -12.89 7.73
C ASP A 19 10.80 -12.22 6.38
N ASP A 20 9.81 -11.34 6.34
CA ASP A 20 9.44 -10.52 5.19
C ASP A 20 8.80 -11.28 4.03
N SER A 21 8.32 -12.50 4.27
CA SER A 21 7.59 -13.30 3.29
C SER A 21 6.15 -12.81 3.11
N VAL A 22 5.70 -12.90 1.86
CA VAL A 22 4.33 -12.62 1.41
C VAL A 22 3.72 -13.79 0.64
N GLU A 23 4.38 -14.97 0.64
CA GLU A 23 3.93 -16.16 -0.09
C GLU A 23 2.56 -16.68 0.39
N TRP A 24 2.18 -16.36 1.63
CA TRP A 24 0.86 -16.68 2.17
C TRP A 24 -0.27 -16.01 1.37
N LEU A 25 -0.02 -14.90 0.66
CA LEU A 25 -1.02 -14.26 -0.20
C LEU A 25 -1.45 -15.14 -1.37
N THR A 26 -0.57 -15.98 -1.91
CA THR A 26 -0.89 -16.85 -3.04
C THR A 26 -1.39 -18.23 -2.61
N THR A 27 -1.15 -18.63 -1.36
CA THR A 27 -1.40 -19.99 -0.87
C THR A 27 -2.57 -20.12 0.11
N SER A 28 -3.03 -19.02 0.71
CA SER A 28 -4.09 -19.06 1.75
C SER A 28 -5.51 -19.18 1.22
N GLY A 29 -5.80 -18.67 0.03
CA GLY A 29 -7.13 -18.76 -0.58
C GLY A 29 -7.46 -20.12 -1.16
N LYS A 30 -8.73 -20.35 -1.51
CA LYS A 30 -9.14 -21.52 -2.30
C LYS A 30 -8.42 -21.51 -3.64
N GLN A 31 -7.70 -22.60 -3.90
CA GLN A 31 -6.93 -22.79 -5.14
C GLN A 31 -7.85 -23.26 -6.27
N GLY A 32 -7.50 -22.91 -7.51
CA GLY A 32 -8.26 -23.33 -8.71
C GLY A 32 -9.61 -22.63 -8.90
N VAL A 33 -9.89 -21.57 -8.14
CA VAL A 33 -11.07 -20.72 -8.33
C VAL A 33 -10.80 -19.74 -9.46
N ASP A 34 -11.68 -19.71 -10.47
CA ASP A 34 -11.66 -18.70 -11.52
C ASP A 34 -12.34 -17.43 -11.01
N LEU A 35 -11.54 -16.40 -10.70
CA LEU A 35 -12.03 -15.09 -10.28
C LEU A 35 -12.51 -14.23 -11.46
N GLY A 36 -12.35 -14.69 -12.70
CA GLY A 36 -12.75 -14.00 -13.92
C GLY A 36 -12.21 -12.57 -13.97
N VAL A 37 -13.12 -11.61 -14.16
CA VAL A 37 -12.79 -10.17 -14.23
C VAL A 37 -12.22 -9.60 -12.92
N ASN A 38 -12.30 -10.34 -11.81
CA ASN A 38 -11.82 -9.93 -10.48
C ASN A 38 -10.47 -10.58 -10.10
N ALA A 39 -9.73 -11.14 -11.06
CA ALA A 39 -8.49 -11.87 -10.79
C ALA A 39 -7.41 -11.05 -10.07
N ASP A 40 -7.36 -9.73 -10.28
CA ASP A 40 -6.46 -8.81 -9.60
C ASP A 40 -7.11 -8.08 -8.41
N MET A 41 -8.35 -8.46 -8.08
CA MET A 41 -9.18 -7.86 -7.03
C MET A 41 -9.28 -6.33 -7.12
N GLY A 42 -9.27 -5.79 -8.34
CA GLY A 42 -9.44 -4.37 -8.62
C GLY A 42 -8.16 -3.54 -8.57
N PHE A 43 -6.98 -4.17 -8.45
CA PHE A 43 -5.71 -3.46 -8.37
C PHE A 43 -5.40 -2.63 -9.63
N ASN A 44 -5.67 -3.13 -10.84
CA ASN A 44 -5.48 -2.33 -12.07
C ASN A 44 -6.43 -1.14 -12.12
N TYR A 45 -7.69 -1.33 -11.74
CA TYR A 45 -8.65 -0.23 -11.66
C TYR A 45 -8.19 0.83 -10.65
N TYR A 46 -7.64 0.41 -9.50
CA TYR A 46 -7.06 1.32 -8.52
C TYR A 46 -5.85 2.08 -9.10
N LEU A 47 -4.95 1.40 -9.80
CA LEU A 47 -3.80 2.04 -10.45
C LEU A 47 -4.21 3.09 -11.48
N ASP A 48 -5.34 2.91 -12.17
CA ASP A 48 -5.88 3.92 -13.10
C ASP A 48 -6.34 5.21 -12.39
N THR A 49 -6.57 5.17 -11.07
CA THR A 49 -7.03 6.33 -10.29
C THR A 49 -5.90 7.17 -9.70
N VAL A 50 -4.70 6.61 -9.57
CA VAL A 50 -3.55 7.27 -8.95
C VAL A 50 -2.59 7.78 -10.01
N ASP A 51 -1.87 8.86 -9.69
CA ASP A 51 -0.90 9.49 -10.59
C ASP A 51 0.54 9.50 -10.02
N CYS A 52 0.70 9.14 -8.75
CA CYS A 52 2.00 8.90 -8.13
C CYS A 52 1.90 7.86 -7.00
N MET A 53 3.05 7.35 -6.58
CA MET A 53 3.17 6.42 -5.46
C MET A 53 4.21 6.91 -4.46
N ILE A 54 3.90 6.79 -3.18
CA ILE A 54 4.80 7.08 -2.06
C ILE A 54 4.92 5.81 -1.22
N MET A 55 6.13 5.26 -1.16
CA MET A 55 6.44 4.05 -0.40
C MET A 55 7.55 4.28 0.61
N GLY A 56 7.68 3.39 1.59
CA GLY A 56 8.80 3.43 2.54
C GLY A 56 10.00 2.61 2.07
N ARG A 57 11.20 2.90 2.60
CA ARG A 57 12.44 2.13 2.35
C ARG A 57 12.27 0.61 2.35
N LYS A 58 11.60 0.04 3.36
CA LYS A 58 11.42 -1.41 3.46
C LYS A 58 10.54 -2.00 2.34
N CYS A 59 9.55 -1.23 1.86
CA CYS A 59 8.75 -1.63 0.70
C CYS A 59 9.61 -1.60 -0.56
N LEU A 60 10.40 -0.54 -0.76
CA LEU A 60 11.36 -0.42 -1.86
C LEU A 60 12.35 -1.60 -1.90
N GLU A 61 12.99 -1.91 -0.77
CA GLU A 61 13.93 -3.03 -0.66
C GLU A 61 13.26 -4.37 -0.96
N LYS A 62 12.01 -4.56 -0.52
CA LYS A 62 11.25 -5.78 -0.82
C LYS A 62 10.91 -5.89 -2.31
N LEU A 63 10.48 -4.79 -2.95
CA LEU A 63 10.23 -4.77 -4.39
C LEU A 63 11.49 -5.11 -5.20
N ALA A 64 12.65 -4.56 -4.80
CA ALA A 64 13.93 -4.88 -5.44
C ALA A 64 14.29 -6.38 -5.30
N SER A 65 13.95 -7.00 -4.16
CA SER A 65 14.21 -8.41 -3.92
C SER A 65 13.47 -9.36 -4.87
N PHE A 66 12.35 -8.93 -5.45
CA PHE A 66 11.60 -9.73 -6.42
C PHE A 66 12.24 -9.79 -7.81
N LYS A 67 13.17 -8.87 -8.13
CA LYS A 67 13.87 -8.81 -9.42
C LYS A 67 12.91 -8.87 -10.62
N LEU A 68 11.85 -8.08 -10.54
CA LEU A 68 10.79 -8.06 -11.56
C LEU A 68 11.35 -7.57 -12.90
N SER A 69 10.97 -8.23 -13.99
CA SER A 69 11.20 -7.70 -15.34
C SER A 69 10.31 -6.49 -15.61
N ALA A 70 10.56 -5.77 -16.71
CA ALA A 70 9.71 -4.66 -17.14
C ALA A 70 8.25 -5.10 -17.36
N GLU A 71 8.04 -6.31 -17.89
CA GLU A 71 6.71 -6.90 -18.14
C GLU A 71 6.00 -7.31 -16.83
N GLN A 72 6.78 -7.61 -15.79
CA GLN A 72 6.26 -7.95 -14.47
C GLN A 72 6.02 -6.72 -13.58
N TRP A 73 6.45 -5.53 -14.03
CA TRP A 73 6.34 -4.31 -13.24
C TRP A 73 4.89 -3.84 -13.15
N PRO A 74 4.28 -3.87 -11.96
CA PRO A 74 2.84 -3.61 -11.84
C PRO A 74 2.48 -2.13 -11.94
N TYR A 75 3.42 -1.23 -11.62
CA TYR A 75 3.14 0.19 -11.39
C TYR A 75 3.20 1.05 -12.66
N ARG A 76 3.40 0.44 -13.84
CA ARG A 76 3.44 1.14 -15.14
C ARG A 76 4.41 2.32 -15.09
N ASP A 77 4.00 3.49 -15.56
CA ASP A 77 4.80 4.72 -15.61
C ASP A 77 4.58 5.65 -14.39
N LEU A 78 4.01 5.14 -13.29
CA LEU A 78 3.78 5.97 -12.10
C LEU A 78 5.09 6.56 -11.58
N ARG A 79 5.05 7.85 -11.22
CA ARG A 79 6.14 8.48 -10.47
C ARG A 79 6.20 7.89 -9.08
N ILE A 80 7.31 7.23 -8.72
CA ILE A 80 7.48 6.54 -7.45
C ILE A 80 8.50 7.28 -6.57
N ILE A 81 8.07 7.62 -5.36
CA ILE A 81 8.89 8.28 -4.34
C ILE A 81 9.07 7.32 -3.16
N ALA A 82 10.31 7.02 -2.80
CA ALA A 82 10.66 6.22 -1.65
C ALA A 82 11.16 7.08 -0.49
N LEU A 83 10.43 7.04 0.63
CA LEU A 83 10.77 7.71 1.86
C LEU A 83 11.92 6.97 2.56
N THR A 84 13.03 7.66 2.76
CA THR A 84 14.23 7.10 3.38
C THR A 84 15.13 8.20 3.93
N SER A 85 15.71 7.98 5.11
CA SER A 85 16.77 8.82 5.67
C SER A 85 18.16 8.18 5.59
N SER A 86 18.24 6.93 5.10
CA SER A 86 19.46 6.11 5.18
C SER A 86 19.98 5.63 3.83
N LEU A 87 19.13 5.58 2.79
CA LEU A 87 19.59 5.23 1.45
C LEU A 87 20.11 6.47 0.75
N SER A 88 21.31 6.36 0.17
CA SER A 88 21.88 7.35 -0.73
C SER A 88 21.59 7.04 -2.21
N GLN A 89 21.22 5.80 -2.53
CA GLN A 89 20.96 5.32 -3.89
C GLN A 89 19.79 4.32 -3.90
N VAL A 90 19.07 4.28 -5.01
CA VAL A 90 18.00 3.29 -5.25
C VAL A 90 18.64 1.91 -5.42
N PRO A 91 18.11 0.85 -4.78
CA PRO A 91 18.59 -0.51 -4.99
C PRO A 91 18.51 -0.92 -6.47
N GLU A 92 19.48 -1.71 -6.92
CA GLU A 92 19.47 -2.28 -8.27
C GLU A 92 18.32 -3.27 -8.48
N GLY A 93 18.01 -3.57 -9.75
CA GLY A 93 17.01 -4.59 -10.12
C GLY A 93 15.57 -4.10 -10.17
N LEU A 94 15.36 -2.79 -10.18
CA LEU A 94 14.04 -2.17 -10.37
C LEU A 94 13.92 -1.64 -11.81
N PRO A 95 12.84 -1.97 -12.54
CA PRO A 95 12.67 -1.61 -13.95
C PRO A 95 12.12 -0.18 -14.16
N ALA A 96 12.04 0.64 -13.12
CA ALA A 96 11.48 1.99 -13.18
C ALA A 96 12.34 3.00 -12.38
N PRO A 97 12.35 4.29 -12.80
CA PRO A 97 13.00 5.34 -12.03
C PRO A 97 12.27 5.56 -10.69
N ILE A 98 13.04 5.66 -9.62
CA ILE A 98 12.53 5.90 -8.26
C ILE A 98 13.27 7.08 -7.65
N GLU A 99 12.52 7.98 -7.04
CA GLU A 99 13.05 9.14 -6.35
C GLU A 99 13.21 8.84 -4.86
N LEU A 100 14.37 9.16 -4.29
CA LEU A 100 14.54 9.07 -2.83
C LEU A 100 14.17 10.40 -2.19
N HIS A 101 13.41 10.35 -1.10
CA HIS A 101 13.01 11.53 -0.34
C HIS A 101 13.25 11.34 1.17
N SER A 102 13.99 12.26 1.78
CA SER A 102 14.35 12.24 3.21
C SER A 102 13.70 13.36 4.03
N GLY A 103 12.86 14.19 3.41
CA GLY A 103 12.21 15.34 4.03
C GLY A 103 10.89 15.03 4.73
N ASP A 104 10.19 16.10 5.13
CA ASP A 104 8.88 16.00 5.78
C ASP A 104 7.78 15.62 4.79
N ILE A 105 6.93 14.67 5.19
CA ILE A 105 5.86 14.11 4.35
C ILE A 105 4.82 15.17 3.98
N GLN A 106 4.48 16.12 4.86
CA GLN A 106 3.50 17.16 4.54
C GLN A 106 4.04 18.11 3.47
N LEU A 107 5.33 18.43 3.52
CA LEU A 107 5.99 19.23 2.48
C LEU A 107 6.05 18.47 1.15
N LEU A 108 6.36 17.18 1.16
CA LEU A 108 6.32 16.34 -0.04
C LEU A 108 4.93 16.33 -0.68
N VAL A 109 3.88 16.07 0.10
CA VAL A 109 2.50 16.03 -0.39
C VAL A 109 2.09 17.38 -0.99
N LYS A 110 2.47 18.49 -0.33
CA LYS A 110 2.22 19.83 -0.85
C LYS A 110 2.97 20.11 -2.16
N GLN A 111 4.22 19.68 -2.27
CA GLN A 111 5.01 19.83 -3.50
C GLN A 111 4.38 19.04 -4.64
N LEU A 112 4.01 17.78 -4.42
CA LEU A 112 3.34 16.95 -5.43
C LEU A 112 2.02 17.57 -5.89
N GLU A 113 1.23 18.12 -4.97
CA GLU A 113 0.00 18.84 -5.34
C GLU A 113 0.29 20.07 -6.22
N GLN A 114 1.35 20.82 -5.92
CA GLN A 114 1.79 21.97 -6.71
C GLN A 114 2.32 21.57 -8.09
N ASP A 115 2.98 20.41 -8.19
CA ASP A 115 3.43 19.80 -9.44
C ASP A 115 2.27 19.25 -10.29
N GLY A 116 1.04 19.27 -9.76
CA GLY A 116 -0.18 18.91 -10.47
C GLY A 116 -0.77 17.55 -10.12
N PHE A 117 -0.09 16.75 -9.29
CA PHE A 117 -0.59 15.43 -8.85
C PHE A 117 -1.85 15.57 -7.99
N LYS A 118 -2.79 14.65 -8.19
CA LYS A 118 -4.14 14.67 -7.63
C LYS A 118 -4.39 13.50 -6.69
N HIS A 119 -3.76 12.34 -6.92
CA HIS A 119 -4.04 11.14 -6.14
C HIS A 119 -2.81 10.24 -5.98
N ALA A 120 -2.25 10.22 -4.76
CA ALA A 120 -1.12 9.38 -4.39
C ALA A 120 -1.54 8.01 -3.82
N TYR A 121 -0.91 6.95 -4.31
CA TYR A 121 -0.90 5.63 -3.68
C TYR A 121 0.15 5.59 -2.56
N ILE A 122 -0.29 5.38 -1.32
CA ILE A 122 0.56 5.23 -0.15
C ILE A 122 0.76 3.76 0.17
N ASP A 123 2.01 3.30 0.19
CA ASP A 123 2.34 1.90 0.41
C ASP A 123 3.42 1.66 1.47
N GLY A 124 3.33 0.49 2.11
CA GLY A 124 4.15 0.08 3.24
C GLY A 124 3.62 0.54 4.60
N GLY A 125 3.49 -0.39 5.54
CA GLY A 125 2.80 -0.16 6.83
C GLY A 125 3.35 1.03 7.65
N ALA A 126 4.67 1.20 7.70
CA ALA A 126 5.27 2.35 8.40
C ALA A 126 4.93 3.69 7.73
N THR A 127 4.92 3.73 6.40
CA THR A 127 4.54 4.91 5.62
C THR A 127 3.06 5.22 5.81
N ILE A 128 2.19 4.22 5.67
CA ILE A 128 0.74 4.33 5.91
C ILE A 128 0.48 4.88 7.32
N THR A 129 1.17 4.34 8.34
CA THR A 129 1.07 4.83 9.73
C THR A 129 1.54 6.29 9.87
N GLY A 130 2.61 6.68 9.16
CA GLY A 130 3.08 8.06 9.12
C GLY A 130 2.04 9.02 8.52
N PHE A 131 1.41 8.64 7.41
CA PHE A 131 0.33 9.41 6.79
C PHE A 131 -0.90 9.52 7.69
N LEU A 132 -1.29 8.43 8.36
CA LEU A 132 -2.36 8.44 9.36
C LEU A 132 -2.08 9.42 10.50
N ASN A 133 -0.87 9.38 11.07
CA ASN A 133 -0.46 10.26 12.17
C ASN A 133 -0.41 11.74 11.76
N LYS A 134 -0.16 12.03 10.48
CA LYS A 134 -0.19 13.38 9.91
C LYS A 134 -1.57 13.79 9.38
N GLN A 135 -2.59 12.93 9.53
CA GLN A 135 -3.94 13.16 9.01
C GLN A 135 -3.99 13.38 7.49
N LEU A 136 -3.09 12.73 6.75
CA LEU A 136 -2.94 12.90 5.30
C LEU A 136 -3.61 11.79 4.48
N LEU A 137 -4.00 10.68 5.11
CA LEU A 137 -4.58 9.53 4.40
C LEU A 137 -6.11 9.68 4.31
N ASN A 138 -6.68 9.56 3.12
CA ASN A 138 -8.10 9.77 2.89
C ASN A 138 -8.89 8.46 2.84
N GLU A 139 -8.31 7.41 2.24
CA GLU A 139 -8.98 6.13 2.02
C GLU A 139 -8.04 4.95 2.29
N ILE A 140 -8.62 3.88 2.80
CA ILE A 140 -7.93 2.60 3.01
C ILE A 140 -8.77 1.53 2.33
N THR A 141 -8.14 0.75 1.45
CA THR A 141 -8.67 -0.51 0.94
C THR A 141 -7.76 -1.65 1.39
N THR A 142 -8.30 -2.56 2.19
CA THR A 142 -7.60 -3.77 2.62
C THR A 142 -8.21 -4.99 1.96
N THR A 143 -7.37 -5.85 1.38
CA THR A 143 -7.78 -7.18 0.91
C THR A 143 -7.28 -8.23 1.91
N GLN A 144 -8.20 -8.78 2.70
CA GLN A 144 -7.90 -9.76 3.74
C GLN A 144 -7.82 -11.16 3.13
N ALA A 145 -6.66 -11.80 3.28
CA ALA A 145 -6.48 -13.21 2.96
C ALA A 145 -7.04 -14.07 4.11
N PRO A 146 -7.62 -15.24 3.83
CA PRO A 146 -8.29 -16.09 4.82
C PRO A 146 -7.30 -16.89 5.70
N ILE A 147 -6.42 -16.18 6.39
CA ILE A 147 -5.38 -16.76 7.26
C ILE A 147 -5.15 -15.89 8.50
N LEU A 148 -4.84 -16.53 9.63
CA LEU A 148 -4.28 -15.89 10.82
C LEU A 148 -2.78 -16.20 10.85
N LEU A 149 -1.93 -15.17 10.79
CA LEU A 149 -0.47 -15.37 10.83
C LEU A 149 0.04 -15.50 12.27
N GLY A 150 -0.67 -14.94 13.25
CA GLY A 150 -0.33 -14.93 14.67
C GLY A 150 0.85 -14.02 15.04
N SER A 151 1.73 -13.69 14.08
CA SER A 151 2.82 -12.75 14.22
C SER A 151 3.33 -12.28 12.86
N GLY A 152 4.03 -11.15 12.82
CA GLY A 152 4.61 -10.61 11.59
C GLY A 152 4.75 -9.10 11.65
N LYS A 153 4.81 -8.48 10.47
CA LYS A 153 4.81 -7.03 10.30
C LYS A 153 3.36 -6.54 10.26
N PRO A 154 2.87 -5.79 11.28
CA PRO A 154 1.50 -5.30 11.28
C PRO A 154 1.32 -4.20 10.22
N LEU A 155 0.12 -4.08 9.67
CA LEU A 155 -0.24 -3.00 8.76
C LEU A 155 -0.08 -1.63 9.44
N PHE A 156 -0.64 -1.49 10.64
CA PHE A 156 -0.61 -0.27 11.41
C PHE A 156 0.39 -0.38 12.56
N GLY A 157 1.23 0.65 12.70
CA GLY A 157 2.06 0.87 13.87
C GLY A 157 1.35 1.69 14.95
N LEU A 158 2.13 2.31 15.83
CA LEU A 158 1.59 3.20 16.87
C LEU A 158 0.96 4.45 16.23
N MET A 159 -0.33 4.64 16.52
CA MET A 159 -1.08 5.84 16.16
C MET A 159 -1.18 6.78 17.35
N SER A 160 -0.91 8.07 17.11
CA SER A 160 -0.98 9.13 18.12
C SER A 160 -2.39 9.46 18.57
N LYS A 161 -3.38 9.20 17.71
CA LYS A 161 -4.82 9.40 17.96
C LYS A 161 -5.60 8.31 17.22
N SER A 162 -6.77 7.95 17.75
CA SER A 162 -7.74 7.16 16.99
C SER A 162 -8.26 7.95 15.80
N VAL A 163 -8.59 7.24 14.71
CA VAL A 163 -9.16 7.82 13.48
C VAL A 163 -10.48 7.10 13.23
N ALA A 164 -11.56 7.86 13.06
CA ALA A 164 -12.84 7.28 12.70
C ALA A 164 -12.81 6.87 11.22
N VAL A 165 -13.45 5.75 10.90
CA VAL A 165 -13.64 5.30 9.52
C VAL A 165 -15.13 5.29 9.19
N VAL A 166 -15.47 5.69 7.97
CA VAL A 166 -16.86 5.85 7.50
C VAL A 166 -17.00 5.30 6.09
N ASN A 167 -18.25 5.22 5.60
CA ASN A 167 -18.58 4.74 4.26
C ASN A 167 -17.99 3.34 3.94
N PRO A 168 -18.26 2.32 4.77
CA PRO A 168 -17.73 0.99 4.52
C PRO A 168 -18.28 0.41 3.21
N ARG A 169 -17.40 -0.19 2.42
CA ARG A 169 -17.78 -1.11 1.34
C ARG A 169 -16.99 -2.40 1.49
N ALA A 170 -17.68 -3.53 1.35
CA ALA A 170 -17.08 -4.84 1.42
C ALA A 170 -17.42 -5.66 0.16
N ILE A 171 -16.44 -6.44 -0.30
CA ILE A 171 -16.57 -7.42 -1.38
C ILE A 171 -15.99 -8.73 -0.86
N VAL A 172 -16.73 -9.82 -1.03
CA VAL A 172 -16.26 -11.18 -0.75
C VAL A 172 -15.98 -11.84 -2.09
N TYR A 173 -14.77 -12.37 -2.26
CA TYR A 173 -14.35 -13.09 -3.46
C TYR A 173 -14.54 -14.60 -3.28
N ASP A 174 -14.71 -15.32 -4.38
CA ASP A 174 -14.96 -16.77 -4.38
C ASP A 174 -13.78 -17.59 -3.84
N ASN A 175 -12.58 -16.99 -3.77
CA ASN A 175 -11.40 -17.60 -3.18
C ASN A 175 -11.24 -17.34 -1.66
N ASP A 176 -12.32 -16.89 -1.00
CA ASP A 176 -12.44 -16.54 0.42
C ASP A 176 -11.71 -15.26 0.86
N PHE A 177 -11.14 -14.49 -0.06
CA PHE A 177 -10.62 -13.16 0.27
C PHE A 177 -11.77 -12.18 0.52
N VAL A 178 -11.58 -11.27 1.48
CA VAL A 178 -12.54 -10.20 1.77
C VAL A 178 -11.85 -8.86 1.59
N GLN A 179 -12.32 -8.05 0.64
CA GLN A 179 -11.84 -6.70 0.47
C GLN A 179 -12.78 -5.71 1.14
N ILE A 180 -12.22 -4.83 1.96
CA ILE A 180 -12.96 -3.82 2.70
C ILE A 180 -12.33 -2.46 2.41
N SER A 181 -13.16 -1.46 2.13
CA SER A 181 -12.71 -0.08 1.93
C SER A 181 -13.46 0.88 2.85
N TYR A 182 -12.74 1.91 3.26
CA TYR A 182 -13.23 2.97 4.13
C TYR A 182 -12.70 4.33 3.72
N THR A 183 -13.49 5.37 4.00
CA THR A 183 -13.00 6.75 4.06
C THR A 183 -12.61 7.10 5.50
N LEU A 184 -11.53 7.86 5.66
CA LEU A 184 -11.00 8.28 6.96
C LEU A 184 -11.60 9.63 7.35
N SER A 185 -12.08 9.72 8.58
CA SER A 185 -12.66 10.91 9.17
C SER A 185 -11.82 11.38 10.36
N TYR A 186 -11.08 12.46 10.16
CA TYR A 186 -10.29 13.09 11.21
C TYR A 186 -11.12 14.12 11.96
N HIS A 187 -11.17 14.03 13.29
CA HIS A 187 -11.77 15.08 14.11
C HIS A 187 -10.79 16.24 14.24
N HIS A 188 -11.19 17.41 13.76
CA HIS A 188 -10.54 18.67 14.10
C HIS A 188 -11.09 19.12 15.44
N ASN A 189 -10.24 19.16 16.47
CA ASN A 189 -10.56 19.82 17.73
C ASN A 189 -10.60 21.33 17.53
#